data_AF-A0A359M3N8-F1
#
_entry.id   AF-A0A359M3N8-F1
#
_cell.length_a   1.000
_cell.length_b   1.000
_cell.length_c   1.000
_cell.angle_alpha   90.00
_cell.angle_beta   90.00
_cell.angle_gamma   90.00
#
_symmetry.space_group_name_H-M   'P 1'
#
loop_
_entity.id
_entity.type
_entity.pdbx_description
1 polymer ?
#
loop_
_entity_poly.entity_id
_entity_poly.type
_entity_poly.pdbx_seq_one_letter_code
_entity_poly.pdbx_strand_id
1 'polypeptide(L)'
;IGINTAIYGRGGSIGIGFAMPVNRAKTMLDDYQSGKKYARPRLGVEVLPVDGDLAEALGLPRTGGLLVQGVSPGSAAEAAGLRGPRRVA
;
A
#
# COMPACT_ATOMS: atom_id res chain seq x y z
N ILE A 1 12.74 -6.18 17.81
CA ILE A 1 11.50 -6.36 17.01
C ILE A 1 11.51 -5.62 15.66
N GLY A 2 12.42 -4.66 15.42
CA GLY A 2 12.57 -3.98 14.13
C GLY A 2 13.95 -3.33 13.99
N ILE A 3 14.20 -2.73 12.82
CA ILE A 3 15.43 -2.02 12.46
C ILE A 3 15.09 -0.53 12.31
N ASN A 4 15.79 0.38 12.99
CA ASN A 4 15.53 1.82 12.88
C ASN A 4 15.77 2.31 11.44
N THR A 5 14.79 3.01 10.86
CA THR A 5 14.81 3.44 9.46
C THR A 5 14.62 4.93 9.25
N ALA A 6 14.00 5.63 10.20
CA ALA A 6 13.80 7.08 10.10
C ALA A 6 13.53 7.69 11.48
N ILE A 7 13.84 8.96 11.60
CA ILE A 7 13.43 9.80 12.73
C ILE A 7 12.64 10.99 12.19
N TYR A 8 11.67 11.47 12.94
CA TYR A 8 10.94 12.69 12.59
C TYR A 8 11.55 13.91 13.29
N GLY A 9 11.68 15.01 12.56
CA GLY A 9 12.11 16.32 13.09
C GLY A 9 12.97 17.12 12.10
N ARG A 10 12.88 18.46 12.16
CA ARG A 10 13.67 19.37 11.32
C ARG A 10 15.06 19.56 11.95
N GLY A 11 16.00 18.67 11.63
CA GLY A 11 17.41 18.78 12.03
C GLY A 11 17.82 17.98 13.28
N GLY A 12 16.92 17.19 13.85
CA GLY A 12 17.19 16.32 15.00
C GLY A 12 15.94 15.52 15.39
N SER A 13 16.11 14.49 16.21
CA SER A 13 15.00 13.68 16.70
C SER A 13 14.13 14.46 17.69
N ILE A 14 12.81 14.44 17.52
CA ILE A 14 11.85 14.94 18.52
C ILE A 14 11.26 13.80 19.39
N GLY A 15 11.87 12.61 19.37
CA GLY A 15 11.40 11.44 20.12
C GLY A 15 10.47 10.51 19.32
N ILE A 16 10.22 10.79 18.04
CA ILE A 16 9.46 9.91 17.14
C ILE A 16 10.42 9.20 16.19
N GLY A 17 10.59 7.88 16.42
CA GLY A 17 11.38 7.00 15.57
C GLY A 17 10.50 5.98 14.85
N PHE A 18 10.85 5.68 13.60
CA PHE A 18 10.17 4.67 12.78
C PHE A 18 11.11 3.50 12.51
N ALA A 19 10.62 2.29 12.76
CA ALA A 19 11.37 1.07 12.53
C ALA A 19 10.70 0.18 11.48
N MET A 20 11.52 -0.39 10.59
CA MET A 20 11.08 -1.50 9.74
C MET A 20 10.87 -2.75 10.60
N PRO A 21 9.70 -3.41 10.53
CA PRO A 21 9.46 -4.65 11.27
C PRO A 21 10.44 -5.76 10.85
N VAL A 22 10.91 -6.56 11.82
CA VAL A 22 11.91 -7.61 11.55
C VAL A 22 11.41 -8.69 10.57
N ASN A 23 10.11 -8.99 10.57
CA ASN A 23 9.53 -9.98 9.65
C ASN A 23 9.66 -9.52 8.18
N ARG A 24 9.51 -8.22 7.92
CA ARG A 24 9.73 -7.64 6.60
C ARG A 24 11.20 -7.71 6.21
N ALA A 25 12.10 -7.36 7.13
CA ALA A 25 13.54 -7.42 6.90
C ALA A 25 14.01 -8.86 6.57
N LYS A 26 13.50 -9.87 7.26
CA LYS A 26 13.80 -11.29 6.97
C LYS A 26 13.37 -11.70 5.56
N THR A 27 12.14 -11.37 5.17
CA THR A 27 11.63 -11.68 3.82
C THR A 27 12.51 -11.04 2.74
N MET A 28 12.93 -9.79 2.95
CA MET A 28 13.83 -9.10 2.02
C MET A 28 15.21 -9.76 1.97
N LEU A 29 15.75 -10.21 3.12
CA LEU A 29 17.05 -10.89 3.17
C LEU A 29 17.05 -12.19 2.35
N ASP A 30 15.99 -12.98 2.48
CA ASP A 30 15.83 -14.23 1.72
C ASP A 30 15.79 -13.94 0.21
N ASP A 31 15.04 -12.90 -0.21
CA ASP A 31 14.99 -12.45 -1.60
C ASP A 31 16.39 -12.01 -2.11
N TYR A 32 17.13 -11.22 -1.33
CA TYR A 32 18.46 -10.75 -1.69
C TYR A 32 19.50 -11.87 -1.76
N GLN A 33 19.46 -12.85 -0.85
CA GLN A 33 20.37 -14.00 -0.87
C GLN A 33 20.11 -14.92 -2.07
N SER A 34 18.88 -14.99 -2.55
CA SER A 34 18.51 -15.84 -3.70
C SER A 34 19.04 -15.35 -5.06
N GLY A 35 19.70 -14.19 -5.12
CA GLY A 35 20.26 -13.61 -6.35
C GLY A 35 19.21 -13.11 -7.35
N LYS A 36 17.92 -13.19 -7.02
CA LYS A 36 16.83 -12.71 -7.86
C LYS A 36 16.84 -11.18 -7.90
N LYS A 37 16.62 -10.60 -9.08
CA LYS A 37 16.35 -9.16 -9.19
C LYS A 37 15.12 -8.85 -8.36
N TYR A 38 15.26 -7.98 -7.36
CA TYR A 38 14.15 -7.48 -6.57
C TYR A 38 13.20 -6.69 -7.49
N ALA A 39 12.20 -7.37 -8.04
CA ALA A 39 11.11 -6.75 -8.75
C ALA A 39 10.03 -6.44 -7.71
N ARG A 40 9.66 -5.17 -7.56
CA ARG A 40 8.52 -4.79 -6.71
C ARG A 40 7.25 -5.38 -7.35
N PRO A 41 6.58 -6.38 -6.72
CA PRO A 41 5.36 -6.92 -7.30
C PRO A 41 4.31 -5.82 -7.35
N ARG A 42 3.59 -5.74 -8.46
CA ARG A 42 2.46 -4.82 -8.64
C ARG A 42 1.23 -5.64 -8.99
N LEU A 43 0.13 -5.33 -8.31
CA LEU A 43 -1.16 -5.97 -8.56
C LEU A 43 -1.80 -5.43 -9.86
N GLY A 44 -1.56 -4.17 -10.19
CA GLY A 44 -2.15 -3.50 -11.37
C GLY A 44 -3.47 -2.79 -11.07
N VAL A 45 -3.62 -2.24 -9.87
CA VAL A 45 -4.77 -1.41 -9.47
C VAL A 45 -4.35 0.04 -9.28
N GLU A 46 -5.20 0.96 -9.71
CA GLU A 46 -5.16 2.37 -9.33
C GLU A 46 -6.20 2.59 -8.25
N VAL A 47 -5.80 3.21 -7.13
CA VAL A 47 -6.63 3.31 -5.93
C VAL A 47 -6.64 4.72 -5.37
N LEU A 48 -7.79 5.12 -4.82
CA LEU A 48 -7.99 6.34 -4.06
C LEU A 48 -8.33 6.00 -2.61
N PRO A 49 -7.58 6.50 -1.61
CA PRO A 49 -8.00 6.42 -0.22
C PRO A 49 -9.30 7.22 -0.04
N VAL A 50 -10.32 6.58 0.51
CA VAL A 50 -11.60 7.20 0.83
C VAL A 50 -11.98 6.86 2.26
N ASP A 51 -12.40 7.86 3.03
CA ASP A 51 -12.86 7.73 4.41
C ASP A 51 -13.83 8.86 4.77
N GLY A 52 -14.40 8.80 5.98
CA GLY A 52 -15.22 9.87 6.54
C GLY A 52 -16.39 10.29 5.66
N ASP A 53 -16.57 11.60 5.51
CA ASP A 53 -17.70 12.20 4.79
C ASP A 53 -17.70 11.81 3.29
N LEU A 54 -16.51 11.61 2.69
CA LEU A 54 -16.41 11.15 1.31
C LEU A 54 -16.88 9.70 1.17
N ALA A 55 -16.50 8.83 2.10
CA ALA A 55 -16.98 7.44 2.11
C ALA A 55 -18.51 7.40 2.31
N GLU A 56 -19.05 8.18 3.24
CA GLU A 56 -20.50 8.27 3.47
C GLU A 56 -21.25 8.79 2.24
N ALA A 57 -20.75 9.85 1.59
CA ALA A 57 -21.35 10.39 0.36
C ALA A 57 -21.39 9.38 -0.80
N LEU A 58 -20.42 8.46 -0.84
CA LEU A 58 -20.35 7.38 -1.82
C LEU A 58 -21.14 6.12 -1.41
N GLY A 59 -21.82 6.13 -0.25
CA GLY A 59 -22.54 4.98 0.30
C GLY A 59 -21.63 3.85 0.78
N LEU A 60 -20.40 4.17 1.18
CA LEU A 60 -19.39 3.25 1.67
C LEU A 60 -19.28 3.31 3.21
N PRO A 61 -18.69 2.28 3.87
CA PRO A 61 -18.43 2.33 5.30
C PRO A 61 -17.55 3.53 5.69
N ARG A 62 -17.98 4.28 6.71
CA ARG A 62 -17.27 5.48 7.19
C ARG A 62 -15.82 5.22 7.61
N THR A 63 -15.49 4.01 8.05
CA THR A 63 -14.11 3.59 8.38
C THR A 63 -13.16 3.74 7.20
N GLY A 64 -13.69 3.77 5.98
CA GLY A 64 -12.93 3.98 4.77
C GLY A 64 -12.14 2.77 4.30
N GLY A 65 -11.37 3.00 3.24
CA GLY A 65 -10.53 2.01 2.59
C GLY A 65 -9.91 2.55 1.31
N LEU A 66 -9.47 1.64 0.45
CA LEU A 66 -8.96 1.97 -0.88
C LEU A 66 -10.06 1.70 -1.90
N LEU A 67 -10.55 2.76 -2.55
CA LEU A 67 -11.45 2.66 -3.69
C LEU A 67 -10.63 2.35 -4.94
N VAL A 68 -10.86 1.19 -5.57
CA VAL A 68 -10.27 0.88 -6.88
C VAL A 68 -10.90 1.79 -7.92
N GLN A 69 -10.11 2.66 -8.54
CA GLN A 69 -10.53 3.56 -9.62
C GLN A 69 -10.35 2.91 -11.00
N GLY A 70 -9.28 2.13 -11.16
CA GLY A 70 -8.92 1.51 -12.42
C GLY A 70 -8.12 0.23 -12.24
N VAL A 71 -8.13 -0.59 -13.29
CA VAL A 71 -7.38 -1.84 -13.36
C VAL A 71 -6.61 -1.85 -14.66
N SER A 72 -5.29 -2.09 -14.59
CA SER A 72 -4.44 -2.12 -15.78
C SER A 72 -4.72 -3.38 -16.62
N PRO A 73 -4.85 -3.27 -17.96
CA PRO A 73 -5.01 -4.44 -18.84
C PRO A 73 -3.82 -5.41 -18.73
N GLY A 74 -4.10 -6.70 -18.78
CA GLY A 74 -3.13 -7.79 -18.65
C GLY A 74 -2.55 -7.96 -17.25
N SER A 75 -3.08 -7.27 -16.24
CA SER A 75 -2.56 -7.34 -14.88
C SER A 75 -3.13 -8.51 -14.08
N ALA A 76 -2.46 -8.84 -12.97
CA ALA A 76 -2.98 -9.82 -12.00
C ALA A 76 -4.34 -9.41 -11.42
N ALA A 77 -4.58 -8.10 -11.26
CA ALA A 77 -5.87 -7.56 -10.86
C ALA A 77 -6.99 -7.85 -11.87
N GLU A 78 -6.71 -7.68 -13.17
CA GLU A 78 -7.67 -7.98 -14.23
C GLU A 78 -7.96 -9.47 -14.28
N ALA A 79 -6.92 -10.31 -14.22
CA ALA A 79 -7.07 -11.77 -14.18
C ALA A 79 -7.86 -12.25 -12.95
N ALA A 80 -7.76 -11.54 -11.83
CA ALA A 80 -8.55 -11.78 -10.62
C ALA A 80 -9.98 -11.22 -10.68
N GLY A 81 -10.35 -10.52 -11.75
CA GLY A 81 -11.69 -9.97 -11.96
C GLY A 81 -11.97 -8.69 -11.17
N LEU A 82 -10.94 -8.00 -10.66
CA LEU A 82 -11.11 -6.69 -10.02
C LEU A 82 -11.62 -5.68 -11.05
N ARG A 83 -12.46 -4.75 -10.59
CA ARG A 83 -13.07 -3.71 -11.42
C ARG A 83 -13.08 -2.39 -10.69
N GLY A 84 -12.97 -1.30 -11.45
CA GLY A 84 -13.23 0.05 -10.98
C GLY A 84 -14.72 0.29 -10.66
N PRO A 85 -15.08 1.52 -10.25
CA PRO A 85 -16.42 1.83 -9.81
C PRO A 85 -17.39 1.81 -11.00
N ARG A 86 -18.62 1.33 -10.78
CA ARG A 86 -19.68 1.33 -11.80
C ARG A 86 -20.44 2.65 -11.89
N ARG A 87 -20.29 3.53 -10.90
CA ARG A 87 -20.86 4.86 -10.86
C ARG A 87 -19.73 5.84 -10.56
N VAL A 88 -19.63 6.85 -11.40
CA VAL A 88 -18.79 8.02 -11.15
C VAL A 88 -19.73 9.05 -10.54
N ALA A 89 -19.43 9.49 -9.33
CA ALA A 89 -20.12 10.63 -8.72
C ALA A 89 -19.72 11.92 -9.46
#